data_AF-A0A3R9XDT1-F1
#
_entry.id   AF-A0A3R9XDT1-F1
#
_cell.length_a   1.000
_cell.length_b   1.000
_cell.length_c   1.000
_cell.angle_alpha   90.00
_cell.angle_beta   90.00
_cell.angle_gamma   90.00
#
_symmetry.space_group_name_H-M   'P 1'
#
loop_
_entity.id
_entity.type
_entity.pdbx_description
1 polymer ?
#
loop_
_entity_poly.entity_id
_entity_poly.type
_entity_poly.pdbx_seq_one_letter_code
_entity_poly.pdbx_strand_id
1 'polypeptide(L)'
;MQASELMKRTDTSASALKEWVRRGVVIPVSSRRGPGNHAEYDDANVIAVMVAKVLQDLHSSVLRYAPAFAELHAGLRTRSTIEWRQLSVALTPHTVEFLSDRAPISRGCIMIDLDKLSGLLAPPAFDPQLQFIFGIASANQWKDVYAKISAKSAEH
;
A
#
# COMPACT_ATOMS: atom_id res chain seq x y z
N MET A 1 -3.81 14.99 -3.37
CA MET A 1 -4.27 14.21 -4.54
C MET A 1 -5.77 13.91 -4.43
N GLN A 2 -6.45 13.74 -5.56
CA GLN A 2 -7.89 13.43 -5.63
C GLN A 2 -8.14 11.93 -5.48
N ALA A 3 -9.38 11.52 -5.19
CA ALA A 3 -9.75 10.11 -5.06
C ALA A 3 -9.44 9.29 -6.33
N SER A 4 -9.68 9.85 -7.52
CA SER A 4 -9.37 9.20 -8.81
C SER A 4 -7.88 8.92 -8.98
N GLU A 5 -7.04 9.85 -8.57
CA GLU A 5 -5.59 9.69 -8.63
C GLU A 5 -5.10 8.66 -7.61
N LEU A 6 -5.63 8.68 -6.38
CA LEU A 6 -5.32 7.66 -5.38
C LEU A 6 -5.67 6.26 -5.90
N MET A 7 -6.88 6.06 -6.41
CA MET A 7 -7.33 4.79 -6.98
C MET A 7 -6.44 4.31 -8.12
N LYS A 8 -6.02 5.23 -9.01
CA LYS A 8 -5.14 4.92 -10.14
C LYS A 8 -3.76 4.48 -9.66
N ARG A 9 -3.18 5.17 -8.67
CA ARG A 9 -1.86 4.85 -8.13
C ARG A 9 -1.82 3.52 -7.40
N THR A 10 -2.89 3.20 -6.68
CA THR A 10 -2.92 2.00 -5.82
C THR A 10 -3.65 0.82 -6.44
N ASP A 11 -4.16 0.97 -7.67
CA ASP A 11 -5.04 -0.01 -8.33
C ASP A 11 -6.15 -0.48 -7.36
N THR A 12 -6.92 0.49 -6.87
CA THR A 12 -7.99 0.28 -5.88
C THR A 12 -9.33 0.68 -6.46
N SER A 13 -10.34 -0.18 -6.29
CA SER A 13 -11.69 0.11 -6.79
C SER A 13 -12.37 1.21 -5.97
N ALA A 14 -13.28 1.94 -6.61
CA ALA A 14 -14.08 2.98 -5.94
C ALA A 14 -14.92 2.43 -4.78
N SER A 15 -15.42 1.21 -4.91
CA SER A 15 -16.18 0.53 -3.85
C SER A 15 -15.30 0.24 -2.62
N ALA A 16 -14.11 -0.32 -2.84
CA ALA A 16 -13.17 -0.61 -1.77
C ALA A 16 -12.70 0.67 -1.07
N LEU A 17 -12.33 1.70 -1.84
CA LEU A 17 -11.92 3.00 -1.29
C LEU A 17 -13.03 3.63 -0.45
N LYS A 18 -14.28 3.63 -0.94
CA LYS A 18 -15.43 4.17 -0.20
C LYS A 18 -15.64 3.44 1.12
N GLU A 19 -15.53 2.11 1.11
CA GLU A 19 -15.66 1.30 2.32
C GLU A 19 -14.52 1.59 3.30
N TRP A 20 -13.28 1.68 2.82
CA TRP A 20 -12.12 1.96 3.65
C TRP A 20 -12.13 3.35 4.25
N VAL A 21 -12.65 4.36 3.52
CA VAL A 21 -12.91 5.68 4.08
C VAL A 21 -13.98 5.62 5.16
N ARG A 22 -15.09 4.91 4.91
CA ARG A 22 -16.18 4.74 5.89
C ARG A 22 -15.71 4.06 7.18
N ARG A 23 -14.75 3.15 7.08
CA ARG A 23 -14.25 2.34 8.20
C ARG A 23 -13.00 2.91 8.86
N GLY A 24 -12.45 4.02 8.36
CA GLY A 24 -11.28 4.69 8.94
C GLY A 24 -9.92 4.07 8.55
N VAL A 25 -9.89 3.17 7.58
CA VAL A 25 -8.65 2.62 7.01
C VAL A 25 -7.94 3.68 6.16
N VAL A 26 -8.71 4.46 5.42
CA VAL A 26 -8.23 5.62 4.65
C VAL A 26 -8.83 6.87 5.27
N ILE A 27 -7.98 7.86 5.57
CA ILE A 27 -8.39 9.08 6.27
C ILE A 27 -8.01 10.28 5.39
N PRO A 28 -8.97 10.92 4.70
CA PRO A 28 -8.71 12.12 3.90
C PRO A 28 -8.11 13.25 4.75
N VAL A 29 -7.19 14.01 4.17
CA VAL A 29 -6.56 15.19 4.80
C VAL A 29 -7.56 16.31 4.97
N SER A 30 -8.42 16.50 3.96
CA SER A 30 -9.51 17.45 4.01
C SER A 30 -10.81 16.75 3.57
N SER A 31 -11.83 16.89 4.41
CA SER A 31 -13.19 16.38 4.15
C SER A 31 -14.19 17.53 4.28
N ARG A 32 -13.96 18.63 3.53
CA ARG A 32 -14.90 19.76 3.59
C ARG A 32 -16.23 19.36 2.96
N ARG A 33 -17.31 19.44 3.73
CA ARG A 33 -18.68 19.24 3.24
C ARG A 33 -19.09 20.44 2.39
N GLY A 34 -19.55 20.18 1.16
CA GLY A 34 -20.12 21.19 0.27
C GLY A 34 -20.11 20.73 -1.19
N PRO A 35 -21.02 21.25 -2.03
CA PRO A 35 -21.01 21.00 -3.47
C PRO A 35 -19.69 21.51 -4.08
N GLY A 36 -18.97 20.65 -4.79
CA GLY A 36 -17.68 20.96 -5.42
C GLY A 36 -16.44 20.68 -4.57
N ASN A 37 -16.59 20.26 -3.31
CA ASN A 37 -15.44 19.90 -2.47
C ASN A 37 -15.16 18.40 -2.56
N HIS A 38 -14.05 18.06 -3.18
CA HIS A 38 -13.57 16.69 -3.25
C HIS A 38 -12.62 16.40 -2.09
N ALA A 39 -12.73 15.21 -1.52
CA ALA A 39 -11.81 14.75 -0.48
C ALA A 39 -10.37 14.75 -1.01
N GLU A 40 -9.45 15.30 -0.23
CA GLU A 40 -8.04 15.30 -0.58
C GLU A 40 -7.28 14.22 0.20
N TYR A 41 -6.38 13.58 -0.52
CA TYR A 41 -5.53 12.50 -0.01
C TYR A 41 -4.05 12.89 -0.17
N ASP A 42 -3.19 12.30 0.63
CA ASP A 42 -1.74 12.52 0.66
C ASP A 42 -1.01 11.19 0.48
N ASP A 43 0.33 11.21 0.52
CA ASP A 43 1.14 9.99 0.38
C ASP A 43 0.93 9.01 1.54
N ALA A 44 0.53 9.50 2.72
CA ALA A 44 0.15 8.62 3.83
C ALA A 44 -1.08 7.77 3.48
N ASN A 45 -2.04 8.32 2.72
CA ASN A 45 -3.17 7.56 2.19
C ASN A 45 -2.75 6.51 1.16
N VAL A 46 -1.73 6.78 0.34
CA VAL A 46 -1.19 5.76 -0.58
C VAL A 46 -0.60 4.60 0.21
N ILE A 47 0.26 4.88 1.21
CA ILE A 47 0.86 3.85 2.06
C ILE A 47 -0.21 3.07 2.82
N ALA A 48 -1.20 3.73 3.40
CA ALA A 48 -2.30 3.07 4.10
C ALA A 48 -3.06 2.09 3.17
N VAL A 49 -3.37 2.50 1.95
CA VAL A 49 -3.99 1.60 0.97
C VAL A 49 -3.09 0.41 0.64
N MET A 50 -1.79 0.64 0.46
CA MET A 50 -0.85 -0.45 0.17
C MET A 50 -0.73 -1.43 1.35
N VAL A 51 -0.70 -0.93 2.59
CA VAL A 51 -0.77 -1.76 3.80
C VAL A 51 -2.06 -2.58 3.83
N ALA A 52 -3.21 -1.96 3.52
CA ALA A 52 -4.48 -2.68 3.43
C ALA A 52 -4.46 -3.79 2.37
N LYS A 53 -3.85 -3.57 1.20
CA LYS A 53 -3.69 -4.60 0.16
C LYS A 53 -2.79 -5.74 0.63
N VAL A 54 -1.67 -5.44 1.29
CA VAL A 54 -0.81 -6.48 1.90
C VAL A 54 -1.60 -7.34 2.90
N LEU A 55 -2.46 -6.74 3.72
CA LEU A 55 -3.34 -7.50 4.62
C LEU A 55 -4.31 -8.41 3.85
N GLN A 56 -4.88 -7.94 2.74
CA GLN A 56 -5.76 -8.75 1.90
C GLN A 56 -5.01 -9.93 1.26
N ASP A 57 -3.79 -9.70 0.77
CA ASP A 57 -2.94 -10.72 0.16
C ASP A 57 -2.52 -11.79 1.17
N LEU A 58 -2.37 -11.41 2.45
CA LEU A 58 -2.16 -12.32 3.58
C LEU A 58 -3.46 -12.97 4.10
N HIS A 59 -4.57 -12.86 3.34
CA HIS A 59 -5.90 -13.34 3.71
C HIS A 59 -6.42 -12.83 5.07
N SER A 60 -5.90 -11.68 5.51
CA SER A 60 -6.33 -11.01 6.73
C SER A 60 -7.44 -10.01 6.44
N SER A 61 -8.44 -9.93 7.33
CA SER A 61 -9.51 -8.94 7.20
C SER A 61 -8.97 -7.54 7.50
N VAL A 62 -8.85 -6.68 6.48
CA VAL A 62 -8.45 -5.26 6.63
C VAL A 62 -9.27 -4.56 7.71
N LEU A 63 -10.58 -4.84 7.75
CA LEU A 63 -11.50 -4.21 8.70
C LEU A 63 -11.22 -4.59 10.15
N ARG A 64 -10.58 -5.74 10.40
CA ARG A 64 -10.11 -6.13 11.73
C ARG A 64 -9.00 -5.22 12.24
N TYR A 65 -8.21 -4.65 11.33
CA TYR A 65 -7.08 -3.76 11.63
C TYR A 65 -7.44 -2.28 11.56
N ALA A 66 -8.68 -1.94 11.16
CA ALA A 66 -9.13 -0.55 11.01
C ALA A 66 -8.79 0.37 12.20
N PRO A 67 -8.86 -0.05 13.49
CA PRO A 67 -8.46 0.80 14.60
C PRO A 67 -6.98 1.26 14.54
N ALA A 68 -6.08 0.38 14.11
CA ALA A 68 -4.65 0.68 14.01
C ALA A 68 -4.31 1.67 12.87
N PHE A 69 -5.20 1.84 11.88
CA PHE A 69 -4.96 2.76 10.77
C PHE A 69 -4.97 4.23 11.19
N ALA A 70 -5.71 4.61 12.23
CA ALA A 70 -5.67 5.97 12.75
C ALA A 70 -4.26 6.34 13.25
N GLU A 71 -3.64 5.44 14.00
CA GLU A 71 -2.26 5.60 14.47
C GLU A 71 -1.26 5.53 13.31
N LEU A 72 -1.50 4.68 12.30
CA LEU A 72 -0.67 4.59 11.11
C LEU A 72 -0.64 5.95 10.37
N HIS A 73 -1.81 6.55 10.14
CA HIS A 73 -1.91 7.87 9.51
C HIS A 73 -1.20 8.95 10.32
N ALA A 74 -1.40 8.97 11.64
CA ALA A 74 -0.73 9.94 12.52
C ALA A 74 0.79 9.78 12.47
N GLY A 75 1.29 8.54 12.51
CA GLY A 75 2.72 8.26 12.45
C GLY A 75 3.34 8.56 11.08
N LEU A 76 2.64 8.28 9.99
CA LEU A 76 3.12 8.63 8.65
C LEU A 76 3.19 10.15 8.46
N ARG A 77 2.13 10.88 8.82
CA ARG A 77 2.05 12.34 8.62
C ARG A 77 3.00 13.16 9.48
N THR A 78 3.50 12.58 10.58
CA THR A 78 4.51 13.23 11.43
C THR A 78 5.94 13.05 10.91
N ARG A 79 6.12 12.26 9.84
CA ARG A 79 7.43 11.88 9.30
C ARG A 79 7.50 12.22 7.81
N SER A 80 8.72 12.43 7.32
CA SER A 80 8.96 12.63 5.89
C SER A 80 8.92 11.29 5.13
N THR A 81 8.64 11.33 3.83
CA THR A 81 8.69 10.16 2.95
C THR A 81 10.09 9.51 2.90
N ILE A 82 11.14 10.28 3.14
CA ILE A 82 12.53 9.78 3.25
C ILE A 82 12.70 8.94 4.51
N GLU A 83 12.14 9.39 5.64
CA GLU A 83 12.18 8.64 6.89
C GLU A 83 11.38 7.34 6.79
N TRP A 84 10.27 7.32 6.04
CA TRP A 84 9.50 6.09 5.85
C TRP A 84 10.33 4.96 5.25
N ARG A 85 11.28 5.26 4.36
CA ARG A 85 12.18 4.25 3.75
C ARG A 85 13.08 3.51 4.72
N GLN A 86 13.21 4.01 5.95
CA GLN A 86 14.06 3.40 6.98
C GLN A 86 13.23 2.69 8.05
N LEU A 87 11.91 2.60 7.86
CA LEU A 87 10.99 2.12 8.88
C LEU A 87 10.27 0.86 8.43
N SER A 88 10.01 0.00 9.41
CA SER A 88 9.01 -1.05 9.31
C SER A 88 7.81 -0.71 10.20
N VAL A 89 6.65 -1.18 9.79
CA VAL A 89 5.42 -1.12 10.58
C VAL A 89 5.11 -2.50 11.13
N ALA A 90 5.02 -2.61 12.45
CA ALA A 90 4.42 -3.76 13.11
C ALA A 90 2.95 -3.46 13.35
N LEU A 91 2.06 -4.27 12.75
CA LEU A 91 0.63 -4.06 12.82
C LEU A 91 -0.04 -5.18 13.62
N THR A 92 -0.83 -4.79 14.63
CA THR A 92 -1.80 -5.68 15.29
C THR A 92 -3.21 -5.17 15.00
N PRO A 93 -4.27 -5.95 15.28
CA PRO A 93 -5.65 -5.46 15.13
C PRO A 93 -5.95 -4.15 15.90
N HIS A 94 -5.14 -3.82 16.90
CA HIS A 94 -5.40 -2.72 17.84
C HIS A 94 -4.35 -1.63 17.82
N THR A 95 -3.13 -1.91 17.39
CA THR A 95 -1.99 -1.00 17.50
C THR A 95 -1.13 -1.01 16.26
N VAL A 96 -0.42 0.10 16.05
CA VAL A 96 0.68 0.19 15.09
C VAL A 96 1.95 0.60 15.82
N GLU A 97 3.08 0.00 15.45
CA GLU A 97 4.39 0.43 15.93
C GLU A 97 5.31 0.70 14.73
N PHE A 98 5.98 1.85 14.75
CA PHE A 98 7.01 2.20 13.77
C PHE A 98 8.37 1.83 14.35
N LEU A 99 9.06 0.92 13.66
CA LEU A 99 10.34 0.37 14.11
C LEU A 99 11.44 0.81 13.14
N SER A 100 12.48 1.46 13.68
CA SER A 100 13.76 1.67 12.99
C SER A 100 14.65 0.47 13.28
N ASP A 101 15.05 -0.25 12.25
CA ASP A 101 15.76 -1.54 12.32
C ASP A 101 14.98 -2.68 13.00
N ARG A 102 15.51 -3.91 12.85
CA ARG A 102 14.91 -5.21 13.26
C ARG A 102 14.76 -5.35 14.80
N ALA A 103 14.03 -4.44 15.43
CA ALA A 103 13.61 -4.54 16.82
C ALA A 103 12.82 -5.84 17.04
N PRO A 104 12.86 -6.43 18.25
CA PRO A 104 12.18 -7.69 18.53
C PRO A 104 10.68 -7.57 18.24
N ILE A 105 10.20 -8.47 17.40
CA ILE A 105 8.85 -8.47 16.86
C ILE A 105 7.89 -8.98 17.95
N SER A 106 6.87 -8.18 18.26
CA SER A 106 5.75 -8.61 19.11
C SER A 106 5.04 -9.83 18.49
N ARG A 107 4.89 -10.93 19.24
CA ARG A 107 4.27 -12.15 18.71
C ARG A 107 2.86 -11.85 18.18
N GLY A 108 2.59 -12.25 16.94
CA GLY A 108 1.28 -12.12 16.31
C GLY A 108 1.03 -10.78 15.59
N CYS A 109 2.05 -9.94 15.41
CA CYS A 109 1.95 -8.78 14.54
C CYS A 109 2.32 -9.13 13.08
N ILE A 110 1.77 -8.35 12.14
CA ILE A 110 2.16 -8.37 10.73
C ILE A 110 3.21 -7.28 10.52
N MET A 111 4.38 -7.68 10.03
CA MET A 111 5.49 -6.78 9.74
C MET A 111 5.45 -6.33 8.28
N ILE A 112 5.49 -5.02 8.04
CA ILE A 112 5.46 -4.43 6.71
C ILE A 112 6.59 -3.43 6.59
N ASP A 113 7.51 -3.67 5.66
CA ASP A 113 8.61 -2.78 5.35
C ASP A 113 8.12 -1.60 4.49
N LEU A 114 8.27 -0.37 5.00
CA LEU A 114 7.79 0.82 4.29
C LEU A 114 8.73 1.25 3.16
N ASP A 115 9.97 0.80 3.10
CA ASP A 115 10.86 1.05 1.96
C ASP A 115 10.22 0.52 0.67
N LYS A 116 9.76 -0.74 0.73
CA LYS A 116 9.11 -1.43 -0.39
C LYS A 116 7.83 -0.73 -0.85
N LEU A 117 7.06 -0.18 0.09
CA LEU A 117 5.82 0.52 -0.23
C LEU A 117 6.06 1.96 -0.70
N SER A 118 7.06 2.64 -0.15
CA SER A 118 7.42 4.01 -0.51
C SER A 118 8.15 4.12 -1.85
N GLY A 119 8.76 3.04 -2.34
CA GLY A 119 9.24 2.95 -3.72
C GLY A 119 8.16 3.21 -4.76
N LEU A 120 6.90 2.92 -4.43
CA LEU A 120 5.73 3.17 -5.29
C LEU A 120 5.24 4.62 -5.26
N LEU A 121 5.78 5.45 -4.35
CA LEU A 121 5.49 6.89 -4.28
C LEU A 121 6.33 7.69 -5.27
N ALA A 122 7.44 7.13 -5.76
CA ALA A 122 8.23 7.77 -6.80
C ALA A 122 7.38 7.90 -8.09
N PRO A 123 7.43 9.04 -8.80
CA PRO A 123 6.86 9.11 -10.14
C PRO A 123 7.50 8.00 -10.98
N PRO A 124 6.79 7.39 -11.95
CA PRO A 124 7.26 6.23 -12.68
C PRO A 124 8.54 6.58 -13.47
N ALA A 125 9.70 6.41 -12.86
CA ALA A 125 10.93 6.12 -13.55
C ALA A 125 10.86 4.62 -13.82
N PHE A 126 10.66 4.29 -15.09
CA PHE A 126 10.61 2.93 -15.59
C PHE A 126 11.96 2.26 -15.32
N ASP A 127 12.09 1.54 -14.20
CA ASP A 127 13.24 0.68 -13.95
C ASP A 127 12.82 -0.78 -14.16
N PRO A 128 13.16 -1.39 -15.32
CA PRO A 128 12.80 -2.77 -15.63
C PRO A 128 13.48 -3.81 -14.72
N GLN A 129 14.39 -3.42 -13.83
CA GLN A 129 15.06 -4.37 -12.92
C GLN A 129 14.25 -4.71 -11.66
N LEU A 130 13.22 -3.93 -11.29
CA LEU A 130 12.42 -4.17 -10.08
C LEU A 130 11.37 -5.29 -10.23
N GLN A 131 11.23 -5.89 -11.42
CA GLN A 131 10.34 -7.04 -11.62
C GLN A 131 10.84 -8.35 -10.95
N PHE A 132 12.08 -8.39 -10.46
CA PHE A 132 12.68 -9.62 -9.92
C PHE A 132 12.45 -9.89 -8.43
N ILE A 133 11.86 -8.96 -7.65
CA ILE A 133 11.70 -9.13 -6.18
C ILE A 133 10.28 -9.58 -5.77
N PHE A 134 9.30 -9.57 -6.68
CA PHE A 134 7.93 -10.02 -6.38
C PHE A 134 7.74 -11.52 -6.67
N GLY A 135 8.45 -12.35 -5.91
CA GLY A 135 8.19 -13.77 -5.84
C GLY A 135 7.17 -14.08 -4.75
N ILE A 136 5.86 -13.99 -5.05
CA ILE A 136 4.85 -15.02 -4.71
C ILE A 136 3.81 -15.02 -5.85
N ALA A 137 3.91 -16.04 -6.70
CA ALA A 137 3.02 -16.28 -7.81
C ALA A 137 1.61 -16.73 -7.34
N SER A 138 0.57 -16.17 -7.94
CA SER A 138 -0.73 -16.84 -8.08
C SER A 138 -0.91 -17.31 -9.53
N ALA A 139 -1.45 -18.52 -9.70
CA ALA A 139 -1.08 -19.49 -10.73
C ALA A 139 -1.69 -19.32 -12.14
N ASN A 140 -2.38 -18.22 -12.47
CA ASN A 140 -3.11 -18.12 -13.76
C ASN A 140 -2.66 -17.02 -14.72
N GLN A 141 -1.60 -16.25 -14.43
CA GLN A 141 -1.04 -15.27 -15.38
C GLN A 141 0.21 -15.76 -16.13
N TRP A 142 0.65 -17.00 -15.92
CA TRP A 142 1.90 -17.54 -16.47
C TRP A 142 1.81 -18.05 -17.91
N LYS A 143 0.61 -18.25 -18.47
CA LYS A 143 0.47 -18.76 -19.85
C LYS A 143 0.76 -17.71 -20.93
N ASP A 144 0.39 -16.46 -20.69
CA ASP A 144 0.60 -15.38 -21.68
C ASP A 144 2.06 -14.91 -21.72
N VAL A 145 2.78 -15.07 -20.61
CA VAL A 145 4.20 -14.69 -20.51
C VAL A 145 5.08 -15.70 -21.24
N TYR A 146 4.80 -17.02 -21.15
CA TYR A 146 5.55 -18.05 -21.88
C TYR A 146 5.34 -17.97 -23.40
N ALA A 147 4.12 -17.66 -23.87
CA ALA A 147 3.83 -17.55 -25.30
C ALA A 147 4.59 -16.38 -25.98
N LYS A 148 4.79 -15.27 -25.26
CA LYS A 148 5.55 -14.11 -25.77
C LYS A 148 7.07 -14.34 -25.77
N ILE A 149 7.59 -15.16 -24.87
CA ILE A 149 9.03 -15.44 -24.80
C ILE A 149 9.43 -16.45 -25.88
N SER A 150 8.61 -17.48 -26.13
CA SER A 150 8.89 -18.47 -27.18
C SER A 150 8.90 -17.86 -28.60
N ALA A 151 8.08 -16.85 -28.86
CA ALA A 151 8.04 -16.14 -30.14
C ALA A 151 9.26 -15.24 -30.39
N LYS A 152 9.98 -14.82 -29.33
CA LYS A 152 11.12 -13.89 -29.44
C LYS A 152 12.49 -14.59 -29.55
N SER A 153 12.54 -15.90 -29.31
CA SER A 153 13.74 -16.74 -29.50
C SER A 153 13.83 -17.41 -30.88
N ALA A 154 12.87 -17.16 -31.78
CA ALA A 154 12.90 -17.69 -33.16
C ALA A 154 13.41 -16.67 -34.20
N GLU A 155 13.79 -15.46 -33.77
CA GLU A 155 14.25 -14.38 -34.66
C GLU A 155 15.71 -13.94 -34.40
N HIS A 156 16.53 -14.72 -33.69
CA HIS A 156 17.98 -14.52 -33.62
C HIS A 156 18.72 -15.85 -33.71
#